data_AF-R5ALB7-F1
#
_entry.id   AF-R5ALB7-F1
#
_cell.length_a   1.000
_cell.length_b   1.000
_cell.length_c   1.000
_cell.angle_alpha   90.00
_cell.angle_beta   90.00
_cell.angle_gamma   90.00
#
_symmetry.space_group_name_H-M   'P 1'
#
loop_
_entity.id
_entity.type
_entity.pdbx_description
1 polymer ?
#
loop_
_entity_poly.entity_id
_entity_poly.type
_entity_poly.pdbx_seq_one_letter_code
_entity_poly.pdbx_strand_id
1 'polypeptide(L)'
;MGYDEQSSINYIRHSTGDLLAAYDDDQILNIIDMVWDWQDANGFLDIDAGADAPEINVADVVAYCRRMLGRDSGNRVAPEHIEPIVVAELEFEDSIDEF
;
A
#
# COMPACT_ATOMS: atom_id res chain seq x y z
N MET A 1 14.69 6.47 -10.66
CA MET A 1 13.81 5.63 -11.52
C MET A 1 12.41 5.91 -11.01
N GLY A 2 11.40 6.14 -11.85
CA GLY A 2 10.06 6.43 -11.33
C GLY A 2 9.43 5.19 -10.68
N TYR A 3 8.45 5.40 -9.81
CA TYR A 3 7.58 4.34 -9.29
C TYR A 3 7.00 3.51 -10.45
N ASP A 4 6.95 2.19 -10.27
CA ASP A 4 6.39 1.21 -11.21
C ASP A 4 5.52 0.22 -10.43
N GLU A 5 4.22 0.25 -10.70
CA GLU A 5 3.20 -0.59 -10.04
C GLU A 5 3.57 -2.08 -10.11
N GLN A 6 4.09 -2.54 -11.26
CA GLN A 6 4.46 -3.94 -11.41
C GLN A 6 5.65 -4.30 -10.52
N SER A 7 6.58 -3.37 -10.31
CA SER A 7 7.72 -3.55 -9.40
C SER A 7 7.26 -3.58 -7.94
N SER A 8 6.32 -2.72 -7.54
CA SER A 8 5.68 -2.78 -6.22
C SER A 8 4.99 -4.14 -5.99
N ILE A 9 4.13 -4.59 -6.91
CA ILE A 9 3.43 -5.88 -6.78
C ILE A 9 4.41 -7.04 -6.64
N ASN A 10 5.49 -7.03 -7.43
CA ASN A 10 6.54 -8.05 -7.34
C ASN A 10 7.25 -8.02 -5.98
N TYR A 11 7.54 -6.83 -5.45
CA TYR A 11 8.12 -6.67 -4.11
C TYR A 11 7.19 -7.21 -3.03
N ILE A 12 5.92 -6.81 -3.04
CA ILE A 12 4.90 -7.26 -2.07
C ILE A 12 4.74 -8.78 -2.11
N ARG A 13 4.70 -9.39 -3.30
CA ARG A 13 4.65 -10.86 -3.42
C ARG A 13 5.91 -11.52 -2.87
N HIS A 14 7.07 -10.92 -3.09
CA HIS A 14 8.33 -11.44 -2.57
C HIS A 14 8.40 -11.37 -1.03
N SER A 15 8.00 -10.23 -0.44
CA SER A 15 8.05 -10.00 1.01
C SER A 15 7.01 -10.81 1.78
N THR A 16 5.86 -11.10 1.18
CA THR A 16 4.76 -11.86 1.81
C THR A 16 4.78 -13.36 1.51
N GLY A 17 5.60 -13.82 0.56
CA GLY A 17 5.72 -15.22 0.17
C GLY A 17 4.39 -15.80 -0.34
N ASP A 18 4.04 -17.00 0.15
CA ASP A 18 2.83 -17.71 -0.30
C ASP A 18 1.52 -17.11 0.23
N LEU A 19 1.57 -16.11 1.13
CA LEU A 19 0.39 -15.51 1.75
C LEU A 19 -0.62 -14.98 0.72
N LEU A 20 -0.11 -14.41 -0.37
CA LEU A 20 -0.91 -13.75 -1.39
C LEU A 20 -1.07 -14.60 -2.66
N ALA A 21 -0.72 -15.88 -2.62
CA ALA A 21 -0.81 -16.78 -3.77
C ALA A 21 -2.26 -16.97 -4.28
N ALA A 22 -3.25 -16.70 -3.43
CA ALA A 22 -4.67 -16.79 -3.78
C ALA A 22 -5.25 -15.52 -4.42
N TYR A 23 -4.49 -14.43 -4.48
CA TYR A 23 -4.93 -13.15 -5.00
C TYR A 23 -4.28 -12.86 -6.35
N ASP A 24 -5.07 -12.37 -7.30
CA ASP A 24 -4.53 -11.80 -8.53
C ASP A 24 -3.89 -10.43 -8.25
N ASP A 25 -3.18 -9.91 -9.25
CA ASP A 25 -2.48 -8.63 -9.14
C ASP A 25 -3.47 -7.47 -8.94
N ASP A 26 -4.69 -7.55 -9.50
CA ASP A 26 -5.72 -6.52 -9.34
C ASP A 26 -6.16 -6.37 -7.87
N GLN A 27 -6.26 -7.47 -7.11
CA GLN A 27 -6.57 -7.41 -5.68
C GLN A 27 -5.46 -6.71 -4.87
N ILE A 28 -4.19 -6.92 -5.25
CA ILE A 28 -3.05 -6.29 -4.58
C ILE A 28 -2.97 -4.81 -4.97
N LEU A 29 -3.12 -4.52 -6.27
CA LEU A 29 -3.12 -3.16 -6.83
C LEU A 29 -4.21 -2.30 -6.21
N ASN A 30 -5.41 -2.83 -5.98
CA ASN A 30 -6.48 -2.11 -5.30
C ASN A 30 -6.10 -1.66 -3.88
N ILE A 31 -5.23 -2.40 -3.17
CA ILE A 31 -4.74 -1.99 -1.85
C ILE A 31 -3.63 -0.94 -1.98
N ILE A 32 -2.72 -1.09 -2.95
CA ILE A 32 -1.73 -0.08 -3.29
C ILE A 32 -2.42 1.26 -3.59
N ASP A 33 -3.43 1.25 -4.47
CA ASP A 33 -4.22 2.45 -4.81
C ASP A 33 -4.85 3.09 -3.55
N MET A 34 -5.32 2.28 -2.60
CA MET A 34 -5.86 2.79 -1.33
C MET A 34 -4.79 3.38 -0.40
N VAL A 35 -3.56 2.87 -0.42
CA VAL A 35 -2.43 3.46 0.32
C VAL A 35 -2.13 4.84 -0.26
N TRP A 36 -2.01 4.95 -1.59
CA TRP A 36 -1.81 6.20 -2.31
C TRP A 36 -2.94 7.21 -2.05
N ASP A 37 -4.21 6.78 -2.15
CA ASP A 37 -5.38 7.61 -1.84
C ASP A 37 -5.32 8.16 -0.41
N TRP A 38 -4.86 7.35 0.55
CA TRP A 38 -4.73 7.79 1.93
C TRP A 38 -3.59 8.80 2.08
N GLN A 39 -2.45 8.56 1.45
CA GLN A 39 -1.31 9.48 1.47
C GLN A 39 -1.68 10.84 0.87
N ASP A 40 -2.34 10.84 -0.30
CA ASP A 40 -2.85 12.06 -0.96
C ASP A 40 -3.83 12.81 -0.04
N ALA A 41 -4.82 12.10 0.51
CA ALA A 41 -5.83 12.70 1.38
C ALA A 41 -5.27 13.28 2.69
N ASN A 42 -4.09 12.86 3.12
CA ASN A 42 -3.41 13.36 4.32
C ASN A 42 -2.22 14.28 4.00
N GLY A 43 -2.00 14.64 2.74
CA GLY A 43 -0.97 15.61 2.31
C GLY A 43 0.45 15.04 2.27
N PHE A 44 0.63 13.72 2.28
CA PHE A 44 1.96 13.10 2.17
C PHE A 44 2.55 13.23 0.76
N LEU A 45 1.69 13.36 -0.26
CA LEU A 45 2.10 13.54 -1.66
C LEU A 45 2.25 15.01 -2.07
N ASP A 46 2.04 15.94 -1.13
CA ASP A 46 2.18 17.37 -1.41
C ASP A 46 3.65 17.73 -1.66
N ILE A 47 3.89 18.56 -2.69
CA ILE A 47 5.25 19.03 -3.07
C ILE A 47 5.96 19.74 -1.89
N ASP A 48 5.19 20.33 -0.99
CA ASP A 48 5.67 21.05 0.18
C ASP A 48 5.86 20.16 1.42
N ALA A 49 5.51 18.87 1.37
CA ALA A 49 5.60 17.96 2.51
C ALA A 49 7.04 17.84 3.05
N GLY A 50 8.04 17.86 2.16
CA GLY A 50 9.46 18.05 2.50
C GLY A 50 9.96 17.13 3.63
N ALA A 51 11.02 17.56 4.32
CA ALA A 51 11.63 16.81 5.43
C ALA A 51 10.86 16.94 6.77
N ASP A 52 9.81 17.75 6.81
CA ASP A 52 8.98 18.00 8.00
C ASP A 52 7.65 17.22 7.94
N ALA A 53 7.46 16.38 6.92
CA ALA A 53 6.29 15.51 6.80
C ALA A 53 6.17 14.62 8.05
N PRO A 54 4.96 14.45 8.61
CA PRO A 54 4.75 13.51 9.69
C PRO A 54 5.14 12.09 9.25
N GLU A 55 5.56 11.23 10.17
CA GLU A 55 5.75 9.81 9.85
C GLU A 55 4.41 9.14 9.54
N ILE A 56 4.39 8.23 8.56
CA ILE A 56 3.19 7.45 8.22
C ILE A 56 2.86 6.50 9.39
N ASN A 57 1.65 6.64 9.95
CA ASN A 57 1.13 5.68 10.91
C ASN A 57 0.46 4.50 10.18
N VAL A 58 1.18 3.39 10.06
CA VAL A 58 0.71 2.16 9.39
C VAL A 58 -0.67 1.71 9.89
N ALA A 59 -0.96 1.84 11.18
CA ALA A 59 -2.26 1.42 11.72
C ALA A 59 -3.43 2.24 11.16
N ASP A 60 -3.21 3.52 10.88
CA ASP A 60 -4.22 4.41 10.31
C ASP A 60 -4.45 4.08 8.81
N VAL A 61 -3.38 3.77 8.08
CA VAL A 61 -3.45 3.31 6.68
C VAL A 61 -4.21 1.98 6.59
N VAL A 62 -3.86 1.00 7.42
CA VAL A 62 -4.55 -0.30 7.46
C VAL A 62 -6.04 -0.14 7.82
N ALA A 63 -6.36 0.73 8.79
CA ALA A 63 -7.74 1.03 9.15
C ALA A 63 -8.51 1.68 7.99
N TYR A 64 -7.85 2.56 7.23
CA TYR A 64 -8.41 3.15 6.02
C TYR A 64 -8.70 2.08 4.95
N CYS A 65 -7.71 1.26 4.59
CA CYS A 65 -7.85 0.20 3.59
C CYS A 65 -8.95 -0.79 3.96
N ARG A 66 -9.02 -1.23 5.23
CA ARG A 66 -10.10 -2.10 5.73
C ARG A 66 -11.49 -1.52 5.52
N ARG A 67 -11.65 -0.22 5.80
CA ARG A 67 -12.93 0.48 5.63
C ARG A 67 -13.31 0.64 4.16
N MET A 68 -12.34 0.90 3.28
CA MET A 68 -12.56 1.08 1.85
C MET A 68 -12.85 -0.26 1.15
N LEU A 69 -12.05 -1.29 1.39
CA LEU A 69 -12.29 -2.66 0.90
C LEU A 69 -13.63 -3.23 1.40
N GLY A 70 -14.07 -2.88 2.60
CA GLY A 70 -15.39 -3.29 3.10
C GLY A 70 -16.57 -2.75 2.27
N ARG A 71 -16.34 -1.76 1.41
CA ARG A 71 -17.33 -1.21 0.48
C ARG A 71 -17.20 -1.79 -0.93
N ASP A 72 -16.11 -2.49 -1.21
CA ASP A 72 -15.84 -3.10 -2.51
C ASP A 72 -16.45 -4.51 -2.58
N SER A 73 -17.51 -4.65 -3.37
CA SER A 73 -18.17 -5.94 -3.59
C SER A 73 -17.32 -6.97 -4.36
N GLY A 74 -16.26 -6.51 -5.03
CA GLY A 74 -15.30 -7.35 -5.75
C GLY A 74 -14.14 -7.86 -4.90
N ASN A 75 -13.95 -7.30 -3.70
CA ASN A 75 -12.84 -7.65 -2.81
C ASN A 75 -12.90 -9.12 -2.36
N ARG A 76 -11.76 -9.80 -2.43
CA ARG A 76 -11.53 -11.18 -1.95
C ARG A 76 -10.41 -11.27 -0.92
N VAL A 77 -9.71 -10.17 -0.63
CA VAL A 77 -8.60 -10.12 0.31
C VAL A 77 -9.12 -10.30 1.73
N ALA A 78 -8.49 -11.21 2.47
CA ALA A 78 -8.81 -11.44 3.87
C ALA A 78 -8.35 -10.25 4.73
N PRO A 79 -9.12 -9.79 5.72
CA PRO A 79 -8.77 -8.62 6.54
C PRO A 79 -7.40 -8.67 7.23
N GLU A 80 -6.93 -9.88 7.55
CA GLU A 80 -5.62 -10.19 8.12
C GLU A 80 -4.45 -10.05 7.11
N HIS A 81 -4.72 -10.11 5.81
CA HIS A 81 -3.71 -9.98 4.76
C HIS A 81 -3.50 -8.53 4.30
N ILE A 82 -4.40 -7.61 4.69
CA ILE A 82 -4.29 -6.19 4.32
C ILE A 82 -3.04 -5.54 4.92
N GLU A 83 -2.77 -5.78 6.21
CA GLU A 83 -1.64 -5.17 6.90
C GLU A 83 -0.28 -5.58 6.33
N PRO A 84 -0.01 -6.87 6.05
CA PRO A 84 1.20 -7.27 5.34
C PRO A 84 1.39 -6.59 3.97
N ILE A 85 0.31 -6.36 3.20
CA ILE A 85 0.38 -5.67 1.91
C ILE A 85 0.73 -4.19 2.10
N VAL A 86 0.06 -3.51 3.03
CA VAL A 86 0.32 -2.10 3.34
C VAL A 86 1.75 -1.88 3.81
N VAL A 87 2.25 -2.73 4.72
CA VAL A 87 3.64 -2.63 5.20
C VAL A 87 4.63 -2.81 4.05
N ALA A 88 4.43 -3.82 3.21
CA ALA A 88 5.32 -4.10 2.10
C ALA A 88 5.31 -3.00 1.02
N GLU A 89 4.18 -2.32 0.80
CA GLU A 89 4.10 -1.16 -0.10
C GLU A 89 4.93 0.01 0.45
N LEU A 90 4.74 0.38 1.71
CA LEU A 90 5.49 1.47 2.34
C LEU A 90 6.99 1.17 2.38
N GLU A 91 7.39 -0.08 2.64
CA GLU A 91 8.79 -0.52 2.57
C GLU A 91 9.38 -0.41 1.15
N PHE A 92 8.55 -0.65 0.11
CA PHE A 92 8.98 -0.48 -1.27
C PHE A 92 9.16 1.00 -1.62
N GLU A 93 8.22 1.86 -1.21
CA GLU A 93 8.30 3.33 -1.35
C GLU A 93 9.54 3.90 -0.66
N ASP A 94 9.81 3.52 0.59
CA ASP A 94 11.02 3.92 1.31
C ASP A 94 12.29 3.50 0.55
N SER A 95 12.28 2.30 -0.05
CA SER A 95 13.44 1.76 -0.78
C SER A 95 13.74 2.50 -2.09
N ILE A 96 12.76 3.16 -2.69
CA ILE A 96 12.95 3.96 -3.92
C ILE A 96 13.28 5.42 -3.60
N ASP A 97 12.79 5.95 -2.48
CA ASP A 97 13.05 7.32 -2.03
C ASP A 97 14.46 7.51 -1.46
N GLU A 98 15.11 6.43 -0.99
CA GLU A 98 16.51 6.44 -0.56
C GLU A 98 17.54 6.63 -1.71
N PHE A 99 17.12 6.71 -2.98
CA PHE A 99 18.00 6.80 -4.17
C PHE A 99 17.83 8.08 -5.03
#